data_AF-A0A2G6P524-F1
#
_entry.id   AF-A0A2G6P524-F1
#
_cell.length_a   1.000
_cell.length_b   1.000
_cell.length_c   1.000
_cell.angle_alpha   90.00
_cell.angle_beta   90.00
_cell.angle_gamma   90.00
#
_symmetry.space_group_name_H-M   'P 1'
#
loop_
_entity.id
_entity.type
_entity.pdbx_description
1 polymer ?
#
loop_
_entity_poly.entity_id
_entity_poly.type
_entity_poly.pdbx_seq_one_letter_code
_entity_poly.pdbx_strand_id
1 'polypeptide(L)'
;MTLAIIIAVAVLILLMARRLQAGNLAALRPIMAHKALKGQVGRAVESASRLHVSLGRGNLIGFSSPVSLATMGILDRLAEDGCANDTPPITTVGDGTLLPLAENHLRVASKLAGNGKYLPNDTAQFVASQNDAFAYAGGVTNVIQQEKILGNIMIGHFSQEIGIVTEVAGRKQINQVIGSDDPTALAIATTATDNLMIGEELLVSAAYIEGKSYQIASVQVQDILRVVVGLAILGTAVYKLVVG
;
A
#
# COMPACT_ATOMS: atom_id res chain seq x y z
N MET A 1 -17.51 20.78 -19.70
CA MET A 1 -16.36 20.02 -20.26
C MET A 1 -15.82 19.01 -19.25
N THR A 2 -15.48 19.41 -18.02
CA THR A 2 -15.02 18.51 -16.94
C THR A 2 -15.98 17.36 -16.64
N LEU A 3 -17.29 17.65 -16.52
CA LEU A 3 -18.30 16.62 -16.26
C LEU A 3 -18.39 15.57 -17.38
N ALA A 4 -18.26 16.01 -18.64
CA ALA A 4 -18.29 15.11 -19.79
C ALA A 4 -17.07 14.17 -19.82
N ILE A 5 -15.89 14.68 -19.43
CA ILE A 5 -14.67 13.86 -19.30
C ILE A 5 -14.85 12.84 -18.18
N ILE A 6 -15.35 13.24 -17.01
CA ILE A 6 -15.61 12.32 -15.88
C ILE A 6 -16.58 11.22 -16.30
N ILE A 7 -17.68 11.57 -16.97
CA ILE A 7 -18.66 10.60 -17.47
C ILE A 7 -18.02 9.66 -18.51
N ALA A 8 -17.24 10.18 -19.44
CA ALA A 8 -16.56 9.36 -20.45
C ALA A 8 -15.59 8.35 -19.81
N VAL A 9 -14.79 8.79 -18.82
CA VAL A 9 -13.89 7.92 -18.06
C VAL A 9 -14.67 6.87 -17.27
N ALA A 10 -15.75 7.26 -16.58
CA ALA A 10 -16.59 6.32 -15.84
C ALA A 10 -17.24 5.27 -16.74
N VAL A 11 -17.75 5.68 -17.91
CA VAL A 11 -18.29 4.77 -18.93
C VAL A 11 -17.22 3.82 -19.45
N LEU A 12 -16.00 4.32 -19.73
CA LEU A 12 -14.90 3.50 -20.19
C LEU A 12 -14.49 2.44 -19.15
N ILE A 13 -14.39 2.82 -17.87
CA ILE A 13 -14.12 1.90 -16.76
C ILE A 13 -15.22 0.83 -16.69
N LEU A 14 -16.50 1.21 -16.79
CA LEU A 14 -17.62 0.28 -16.74
C LEU A 14 -17.61 -0.71 -17.92
N LEU A 15 -17.30 -0.23 -19.13
CA LEU A 15 -17.18 -1.07 -20.32
C LEU A 15 -16.02 -2.07 -20.19
N MET A 16 -14.86 -1.63 -19.71
CA MET A 16 -13.70 -2.51 -19.48
C MET A 16 -13.96 -3.50 -18.34
N ALA A 17 -14.60 -3.08 -17.25
CA ALA A 17 -14.99 -3.95 -16.15
C ALA A 17 -15.95 -5.06 -16.61
N ARG A 18 -16.93 -4.72 -17.46
CA ARG A 18 -17.84 -5.72 -18.06
C ARG A 18 -17.11 -6.69 -18.98
N ARG A 19 -16.15 -6.22 -19.78
CA ARG A 19 -15.30 -7.10 -20.61
C ARG A 19 -14.48 -8.06 -19.74
N LEU A 20 -13.93 -7.59 -18.64
CA LEU A 20 -13.17 -8.41 -17.68
C LEU A 20 -14.05 -9.47 -17.01
N GLN A 21 -15.28 -9.13 -16.64
CA GLN A 21 -16.26 -10.08 -16.09
C GLN A 21 -16.68 -11.15 -17.11
N ALA A 22 -16.65 -10.84 -18.41
CA ALA A 22 -16.96 -11.77 -19.48
C ALA A 22 -15.83 -12.78 -19.80
N GLY A 23 -14.80 -12.88 -18.94
CA GLY A 23 -13.72 -13.87 -19.05
C GLY A 23 -12.49 -13.42 -19.82
N ASN A 24 -12.43 -12.17 -20.28
CA ASN A 24 -11.20 -11.61 -20.83
C ASN A 24 -10.25 -11.26 -19.68
N LEU A 25 -9.29 -12.13 -19.42
CA LEU A 25 -8.25 -11.88 -18.41
C LEU A 25 -7.37 -10.71 -18.87
N ALA A 26 -7.47 -9.57 -18.19
CA ALA A 26 -6.40 -8.58 -18.23
C ALA A 26 -5.23 -9.11 -17.40
N ALA A 27 -4.11 -9.39 -18.07
CA ALA A 27 -2.86 -9.68 -17.39
C ALA A 27 -2.24 -8.37 -16.89
N LEU A 28 -2.42 -8.05 -15.61
CA LEU A 28 -1.62 -7.03 -14.94
C LEU A 28 -0.15 -7.49 -14.90
N ARG A 29 0.79 -6.56 -15.12
CA ARG A 29 2.23 -6.86 -15.02
C ARG A 29 2.55 -7.35 -13.60
N PRO A 30 3.30 -8.45 -13.41
CA PRO A 30 3.66 -8.88 -12.07
C PRO A 30 4.56 -7.85 -11.38
N ILE A 31 4.19 -7.46 -10.15
CA ILE A 31 4.96 -6.57 -9.28
C ILE A 31 5.57 -7.40 -8.15
N MET A 32 6.88 -7.27 -7.94
CA MET A 32 7.65 -8.07 -6.99
C MET A 32 7.16 -7.87 -5.54
N ALA A 33 6.95 -6.63 -5.12
CA ALA A 33 6.42 -6.33 -3.79
C ALA A 33 5.05 -6.98 -3.51
N HIS A 34 4.12 -6.94 -4.46
CA HIS A 34 2.82 -7.61 -4.34
C HIS A 34 2.96 -9.13 -4.27
N LYS A 35 3.90 -9.73 -5.00
CA LYS A 35 4.22 -11.15 -4.88
C LYS A 35 4.81 -11.49 -3.51
N ALA A 36 5.65 -10.61 -2.96
CA ALA A 36 6.27 -10.78 -1.65
C ALA A 36 5.27 -10.66 -0.50
N LEU A 37 4.15 -9.95 -0.69
CA LEU A 37 3.03 -9.90 0.26
C LEU A 37 2.28 -11.24 0.35
N LYS A 38 2.14 -11.96 -0.78
CA LYS A 38 1.44 -13.24 -0.81
C LYS A 38 2.15 -14.28 0.07
N GLY A 39 1.38 -14.94 0.92
CA GLY A 39 1.87 -15.99 1.82
C GLY A 39 2.69 -15.50 3.01
N GLN A 40 2.86 -14.18 3.23
CA GLN A 40 3.51 -13.64 4.44
C GLN A 40 2.80 -14.09 5.71
N VAL A 41 1.47 -14.01 5.72
CA VAL A 41 0.65 -14.42 6.87
C VAL A 41 0.86 -15.90 7.16
N GLY A 42 0.80 -16.77 6.13
CA GLY A 42 1.03 -18.20 6.30
C GLY A 42 2.40 -18.51 6.92
N ARG A 43 3.48 -17.87 6.42
CA ARG A 43 4.82 -18.01 7.01
C ARG A 43 4.90 -17.50 8.46
N ALA A 44 4.20 -16.41 8.76
CA ALA A 44 4.13 -15.86 10.11
C ALA A 44 3.44 -16.85 11.07
N VAL A 45 2.32 -17.44 10.65
CA VAL A 45 1.60 -18.50 11.38
C VAL A 45 2.51 -19.71 11.62
N GLU A 46 3.17 -20.22 10.57
CA GLU A 46 4.09 -21.37 10.64
C GLU A 46 5.24 -21.14 11.63
N SER A 47 5.68 -19.88 11.76
CA SER A 47 6.79 -19.50 12.64
C SER A 47 6.34 -19.02 14.02
N ALA A 48 5.04 -19.13 14.35
CA ALA A 48 4.44 -18.57 15.56
C ALA A 48 4.88 -17.11 15.79
N SER A 49 4.74 -16.30 14.75
CA SER A 49 5.23 -14.93 14.61
C SER A 49 4.14 -14.05 13.99
N ARG A 50 4.30 -12.73 14.02
CA ARG A 50 3.34 -11.77 13.47
C ARG A 50 3.94 -10.98 12.31
N LEU A 51 3.08 -10.33 11.56
CA LEU A 51 3.47 -9.29 10.61
C LEU A 51 3.39 -7.93 11.29
N HIS A 52 4.30 -7.05 10.93
CA HIS A 52 4.23 -5.63 11.25
C HIS A 52 3.88 -4.84 10.00
N VAL A 53 2.90 -3.94 10.11
CA VAL A 53 2.45 -3.05 9.03
C VAL A 53 2.57 -1.61 9.51
N SER A 54 3.50 -0.85 8.94
CA SER A 54 3.60 0.59 9.17
C SER A 54 2.89 1.33 8.04
N LEU A 55 1.95 2.21 8.41
CA LEU A 55 1.22 3.08 7.49
C LEU A 55 1.92 4.43 7.26
N GLY A 56 3.10 4.60 7.86
CA GLY A 56 3.89 5.83 7.81
C GLY A 56 3.28 6.98 8.60
N ARG A 57 3.77 8.18 8.30
CA ARG A 57 3.39 9.47 8.93
C ARG A 57 2.49 10.31 8.02
N GLY A 58 1.87 9.68 7.03
CA GLY A 58 0.95 10.36 6.13
C GLY A 58 -0.29 10.80 6.89
N ASN A 59 -1.04 11.72 6.31
CA ASN A 59 -2.33 12.14 6.85
C ASN A 59 -3.43 11.86 5.83
N LEU A 60 -4.68 12.06 6.23
CA LEU A 60 -5.84 11.97 5.32
C LEU A 60 -6.16 13.30 4.63
N ILE A 61 -5.46 14.38 4.97
CA ILE A 61 -5.74 15.74 4.50
C ILE A 61 -4.48 16.36 3.90
N GLY A 62 -4.42 16.39 2.56
CA GLY A 62 -3.31 17.01 1.84
C GLY A 62 -2.66 16.06 0.84
N PHE A 63 -1.38 16.27 0.57
CA PHE A 63 -0.67 15.60 -0.51
C PHE A 63 -0.44 14.10 -0.28
N SER A 64 -0.27 13.65 0.97
CA SER A 64 -0.07 12.24 1.30
C SER A 64 -1.38 11.43 1.39
N SER A 65 -2.54 12.09 1.32
CA SER A 65 -3.87 11.46 1.45
C SER A 65 -4.11 10.30 0.46
N PRO A 66 -3.81 10.41 -0.85
CA PRO A 66 -4.04 9.31 -1.79
C PRO A 66 -3.22 8.06 -1.43
N VAL A 67 -2.01 8.26 -0.94
CA VAL A 67 -1.09 7.19 -0.54
C VAL A 67 -1.57 6.55 0.75
N SER A 68 -1.88 7.36 1.76
CA SER A 68 -2.48 6.93 3.03
C SER A 68 -3.77 6.12 2.84
N LEU A 69 -4.59 6.45 1.83
CA LEU A 69 -5.80 5.68 1.51
C LEU A 69 -5.48 4.40 0.76
N ALA A 70 -4.52 4.43 -0.18
CA ALA A 70 -4.12 3.25 -0.94
C ALA A 70 -3.51 2.16 -0.04
N THR A 71 -2.81 2.53 1.04
CA THR A 71 -2.21 1.59 1.99
C THR A 71 -3.25 0.76 2.75
N MET A 72 -4.47 1.29 2.92
CA MET A 72 -5.55 0.57 3.58
C MET A 72 -5.93 -0.72 2.85
N GLY A 73 -5.86 -0.75 1.51
CA GLY A 73 -6.14 -1.97 0.75
C GLY A 73 -5.12 -3.09 1.02
N ILE A 74 -3.87 -2.74 1.33
CA ILE A 74 -2.87 -3.72 1.75
C ILE A 74 -3.14 -4.17 3.19
N LEU A 75 -3.45 -3.22 4.08
CA LEU A 75 -3.80 -3.53 5.47
C LEU A 75 -5.02 -4.46 5.53
N ASP A 76 -6.08 -4.16 4.78
CA ASP A 76 -7.31 -4.96 4.71
C ASP A 76 -6.98 -6.42 4.40
N ARG A 77 -6.21 -6.66 3.34
CA ARG A 77 -5.85 -8.02 2.96
C ARG A 77 -5.03 -8.74 4.02
N LEU A 78 -4.00 -8.08 4.55
CA LEU A 78 -3.15 -8.68 5.57
C LEU A 78 -3.91 -8.91 6.88
N ALA A 79 -4.86 -8.04 7.20
CA ALA A 79 -5.73 -8.16 8.36
C ALA A 79 -6.76 -9.27 8.17
N GLU A 80 -7.40 -9.39 7.00
CA GLU A 80 -8.34 -10.48 6.70
C GLU A 80 -7.64 -11.84 6.80
N ASP A 81 -6.51 -12.00 6.11
CA ASP A 81 -5.73 -13.22 6.14
C ASP A 81 -5.18 -13.48 7.56
N GLY A 82 -4.68 -12.46 8.24
CA GLY A 82 -4.13 -12.57 9.60
C GLY A 82 -5.18 -12.94 10.64
N CYS A 83 -6.32 -12.24 10.66
CA CYS A 83 -7.42 -12.51 11.58
C CYS A 83 -8.06 -13.88 11.34
N ALA A 84 -8.18 -14.34 10.08
CA ALA A 84 -8.67 -15.68 9.77
C ALA A 84 -7.77 -16.80 10.31
N ASN A 85 -6.49 -16.50 10.56
CA ASN A 85 -5.51 -17.45 11.09
C ASN A 85 -5.07 -17.10 12.52
N ASP A 86 -5.91 -16.40 13.30
CA ASP A 86 -5.63 -15.98 14.70
C ASP A 86 -4.28 -15.23 14.88
N THR A 87 -3.77 -14.58 13.81
CA THR A 87 -2.46 -13.90 13.77
C THR A 87 -2.60 -12.49 13.18
N PRO A 88 -3.37 -11.58 13.82
CA PRO A 88 -3.59 -10.23 13.28
C PRO A 88 -2.27 -9.43 13.22
N PRO A 89 -2.06 -8.64 12.15
CA PRO A 89 -0.86 -7.83 12.00
C PRO A 89 -0.80 -6.72 13.06
N ILE A 90 0.40 -6.41 13.56
CA ILE A 90 0.63 -5.24 14.40
C ILE A 90 0.78 -4.03 13.48
N THR A 91 -0.07 -3.03 13.65
CA THR A 91 -0.14 -1.87 12.76
C THR A 91 0.35 -0.62 13.48
N THR A 92 1.28 0.11 12.88
CA THR A 92 1.80 1.37 13.42
C THR A 92 1.45 2.55 12.53
N VAL A 93 1.01 3.64 13.14
CA VAL A 93 0.60 4.87 12.44
C VAL A 93 1.29 6.08 13.04
N GLY A 94 1.68 7.02 12.17
CA GLY A 94 2.36 8.26 12.53
C GLY A 94 1.46 9.49 12.53
N ASP A 95 0.15 9.31 12.31
CA ASP A 95 -0.80 10.40 12.30
C ASP A 95 -2.11 10.00 13.00
N GLY A 96 -2.69 10.94 13.75
CA GLY A 96 -3.90 10.70 14.53
C GLY A 96 -5.14 10.43 13.68
N THR A 97 -5.16 10.85 12.40
CA THR A 97 -6.27 10.56 11.48
C THR A 97 -6.20 9.14 10.92
N LEU A 98 -5.01 8.53 10.86
CA LEU A 98 -4.83 7.16 10.39
C LEU A 98 -5.17 6.10 11.44
N LEU A 99 -5.00 6.41 12.73
CA LEU A 99 -5.29 5.46 13.81
C LEU A 99 -6.73 4.90 13.78
N PRO A 100 -7.78 5.74 13.83
CA PRO A 100 -9.16 5.24 13.84
C PRO A 100 -9.52 4.51 12.54
N LEU A 101 -8.88 4.89 11.43
CA LEU A 101 -9.08 4.21 10.15
C LEU A 101 -8.47 2.81 10.19
N ALA A 102 -7.20 2.67 10.59
CA ALA A 102 -6.53 1.39 10.75
C ALA A 102 -7.26 0.46 11.73
N GLU A 103 -7.69 0.98 12.88
CA GLU A 103 -8.51 0.24 13.85
C GLU A 103 -9.82 -0.26 13.24
N ASN A 104 -10.50 0.57 12.44
CA ASN A 104 -11.73 0.18 11.78
C ASN A 104 -11.50 -0.95 10.77
N HIS A 105 -10.46 -0.84 9.93
CA HIS A 105 -10.11 -1.88 8.96
C HIS A 105 -9.77 -3.22 9.65
N LEU A 106 -8.93 -3.20 10.70
CA LEU A 106 -8.64 -4.38 11.51
C LEU A 106 -9.91 -4.99 12.14
N ARG A 107 -10.80 -4.14 12.69
CA ARG A 107 -12.06 -4.57 13.30
C ARG A 107 -13.01 -5.21 12.30
N VAL A 108 -13.12 -4.64 11.10
CA VAL A 108 -13.94 -5.21 10.01
C VAL A 108 -13.37 -6.57 9.58
N ALA A 109 -12.05 -6.65 9.37
CA ALA A 109 -11.38 -7.91 9.03
C ALA A 109 -11.59 -9.00 10.09
N SER A 110 -11.47 -8.66 11.37
CA SER A 110 -11.73 -9.60 12.48
C SER A 110 -13.18 -10.11 12.50
N LYS A 111 -14.15 -9.22 12.27
CA LYS A 111 -15.56 -9.60 12.16
C LYS A 111 -15.82 -10.54 10.97
N LEU A 112 -15.23 -10.24 9.80
CA LEU A 112 -15.38 -11.07 8.60
C LEU A 112 -14.76 -12.46 8.75
N ALA A 113 -13.66 -12.56 9.50
CA ALA A 113 -13.02 -13.84 9.82
C ALA A 113 -13.87 -14.76 10.72
N GLY A 114 -15.06 -14.35 11.16
CA GLY A 114 -15.88 -15.10 12.13
C GLY A 114 -15.29 -15.12 13.54
N ASN A 115 -14.12 -14.49 13.70
CA ASN A 115 -13.42 -14.30 14.96
C ASN A 115 -13.96 -13.06 15.64
N GLY A 116 -15.23 -13.08 16.08
CA GLY A 116 -15.81 -12.05 16.97
C GLY A 116 -15.08 -11.84 18.30
N LYS A 117 -13.90 -12.47 18.46
CA LYS A 117 -12.89 -12.20 19.47
C LYS A 117 -12.46 -10.74 19.42
N TYR A 118 -12.23 -10.21 20.62
CA TYR A 118 -11.63 -8.91 20.83
C TYR A 118 -10.24 -8.88 20.19
N LEU A 119 -9.99 -7.94 19.28
CA LEU A 119 -8.64 -7.64 18.84
C LEU A 119 -7.84 -7.14 20.05
N PRO A 120 -6.61 -7.63 20.27
CA PRO A 120 -5.73 -7.06 21.28
C PRO A 120 -5.62 -5.54 21.12
N ASN A 121 -5.59 -4.82 22.25
CA ASN A 121 -5.55 -3.35 22.29
C ASN A 121 -4.31 -2.74 21.61
N ASP A 122 -3.29 -3.55 21.36
CA ASP A 122 -2.01 -3.17 20.76
C ASP A 122 -1.94 -3.46 19.25
N THR A 123 -3.04 -3.90 18.63
CA THR A 123 -3.04 -4.26 17.20
C THR A 123 -2.89 -3.03 16.29
N ALA A 124 -3.34 -1.85 16.74
CA ALA A 124 -3.08 -0.58 16.08
C ALA A 124 -2.49 0.41 17.09
N GLN A 125 -1.35 0.99 16.75
CA GLN A 125 -0.58 1.85 17.67
C GLN A 125 -0.24 3.17 17.00
N PHE A 126 -0.65 4.26 17.62
CA PHE A 126 -0.11 5.57 17.30
C PHE A 126 1.25 5.72 17.97
N VAL A 127 2.29 5.85 17.15
CA VAL A 127 3.67 5.80 17.63
C VAL A 127 4.21 7.19 17.94
N ALA A 128 4.07 8.12 17.01
CA ALA A 128 4.50 9.51 17.14
C ALA A 128 3.75 10.38 16.14
N SER A 129 3.77 11.69 16.34
CA SER A 129 3.13 12.66 15.45
C SER A 129 3.81 12.71 14.08
N GLN A 130 3.07 13.19 13.07
CA GLN A 130 3.57 13.33 11.71
C GLN A 130 4.79 14.24 11.63
N ASN A 131 5.00 15.14 12.58
CA ASN A 131 6.14 16.06 12.59
C ASN A 131 7.42 15.44 13.19
N ASP A 132 7.31 14.30 13.89
CA ASP A 132 8.41 13.72 14.67
C ASP A 132 8.94 12.45 13.99
N ALA A 133 9.49 12.61 12.79
CA ALA A 133 9.92 11.51 11.91
C ALA A 133 10.82 10.48 12.61
N PHE A 134 11.85 10.94 13.33
CA PHE A 134 12.76 10.04 14.03
C PHE A 134 12.15 9.40 15.29
N ALA A 135 11.21 10.07 15.95
CA ALA A 135 10.46 9.46 17.06
C ALA A 135 9.54 8.35 16.54
N TYR A 136 8.91 8.57 15.38
CA TYR A 136 8.12 7.55 14.70
C TYR A 136 8.96 6.31 14.37
N ALA A 137 10.12 6.49 13.72
CA ALA A 137 11.03 5.39 13.44
C ALA A 137 11.55 4.70 14.72
N GLY A 138 11.83 5.46 15.78
CA GLY A 138 12.22 4.92 17.07
C GLY A 138 11.15 4.03 17.70
N GLY A 139 9.88 4.43 17.65
CA GLY A 139 8.80 3.60 18.18
C GLY A 139 8.43 2.42 17.28
N VAL A 140 8.51 2.56 15.95
CA VAL A 140 8.35 1.43 15.02
C VAL A 140 9.44 0.39 15.25
N THR A 141 10.69 0.82 15.39
CA THR A 141 11.80 -0.10 15.71
C THR A 141 11.65 -0.73 17.08
N ASN A 142 11.04 -0.04 18.05
CA ASN A 142 10.72 -0.62 19.35
C ASN A 142 9.73 -1.79 19.20
N VAL A 143 8.65 -1.62 18.42
CA VAL A 143 7.69 -2.69 18.10
C VAL A 143 8.40 -3.88 17.45
N ILE A 144 9.21 -3.65 16.42
CA ILE A 144 9.99 -4.70 15.74
C ILE A 144 10.97 -5.39 16.70
N GLN A 145 11.46 -4.68 17.71
CA GLN A 145 12.41 -5.22 18.69
C GLN A 145 11.76 -6.09 19.76
N GLN A 146 10.61 -5.64 20.30
CA GLN A 146 9.90 -6.30 21.39
C GLN A 146 9.06 -7.49 20.91
N GLU A 147 8.56 -7.42 19.69
CA GLU A 147 7.67 -8.45 19.14
C GLU A 147 8.41 -9.44 18.25
N LYS A 148 7.88 -10.67 18.16
CA LYS A 148 8.38 -11.67 17.21
C LYS A 148 7.76 -11.40 15.84
N ILE A 149 8.44 -10.59 15.04
CA ILE A 149 8.02 -10.19 13.69
C ILE A 149 8.77 -10.98 12.62
N LEU A 150 8.06 -11.57 11.65
CA LEU A 150 8.64 -12.28 10.50
C LEU A 150 8.70 -11.41 9.24
N GLY A 151 7.75 -10.49 9.10
CA GLY A 151 7.66 -9.58 7.97
C GLY A 151 7.36 -8.15 8.42
N ASN A 152 8.10 -7.19 7.86
CA ASN A 152 7.93 -5.77 8.06
C ASN A 152 7.44 -5.11 6.75
N ILE A 153 6.18 -4.70 6.72
CA ILE A 153 5.56 -4.02 5.59
C ILE A 153 5.50 -2.53 5.93
N MET A 154 6.24 -1.69 5.21
CA MET A 154 6.24 -0.24 5.40
C MET A 154 5.67 0.42 4.16
N ILE A 155 4.43 0.86 4.25
CA ILE A 155 3.68 1.44 3.15
C ILE A 155 3.11 2.78 3.58
N GLY A 156 3.41 3.87 2.88
CA GLY A 156 2.88 5.18 3.22
C GLY A 156 3.90 6.30 3.06
N HIS A 157 3.64 7.41 3.76
CA HIS A 157 4.55 8.55 3.73
C HIS A 157 5.70 8.36 4.74
N PHE A 158 6.92 8.31 4.21
CA PHE A 158 8.16 8.23 4.97
C PHE A 158 9.17 9.21 4.38
N SER A 159 10.26 9.50 5.08
CA SER A 159 11.42 10.18 4.53
C SER A 159 12.70 9.45 4.98
N GLN A 160 13.72 10.18 5.43
CA GLN A 160 15.02 9.65 5.84
C GLN A 160 14.93 8.70 7.05
N GLU A 161 13.91 8.84 7.89
CA GLU A 161 13.72 8.02 9.09
C GLU A 161 13.54 6.54 8.79
N ILE A 162 13.12 6.18 7.57
CA ILE A 162 12.96 4.79 7.15
C ILE A 162 14.28 4.01 7.21
N GLY A 163 15.42 4.69 7.10
CA GLY A 163 16.75 4.10 7.23
C GLY A 163 16.98 3.43 8.58
N ILE A 164 16.45 4.02 9.66
CA ILE A 164 16.57 3.44 11.00
C ILE A 164 15.76 2.14 11.09
N VAL A 165 14.54 2.16 10.57
CA VAL A 165 13.64 1.00 10.62
C VAL A 165 14.17 -0.15 9.77
N THR A 166 14.61 0.17 8.56
CA THR A 166 15.16 -0.81 7.60
C THR A 166 16.43 -1.48 8.10
N GLU A 167 17.35 -0.72 8.71
CA GLU A 167 18.58 -1.25 9.30
C GLU A 167 18.27 -2.21 10.46
N VAL A 168 17.37 -1.84 11.37
CA VAL A 168 16.98 -2.70 12.50
C VAL A 168 16.30 -3.98 12.01
N ALA A 169 15.39 -3.89 11.05
CA ALA A 169 14.75 -5.06 10.45
C ALA A 169 15.76 -5.95 9.70
N GLY A 170 16.71 -5.34 8.99
CA GLY A 170 17.78 -6.04 8.28
C GLY A 170 18.69 -6.83 9.21
N ARG A 171 19.10 -6.26 10.35
CA ARG A 171 19.89 -6.96 11.38
C ARG A 171 19.18 -8.18 11.95
N LYS A 172 17.85 -8.14 12.03
CA LYS A 172 17.01 -9.26 12.46
C LYS A 172 16.64 -10.22 11.31
N GLN A 173 17.11 -9.96 10.09
CA GLN A 173 16.78 -10.74 8.89
C GLN A 173 15.27 -10.83 8.63
N ILE A 174 14.53 -9.78 9.00
CA ILE A 174 13.09 -9.69 8.79
C ILE A 174 12.83 -9.36 7.32
N ASN A 175 11.92 -10.08 6.66
CA ASN A 175 11.59 -9.77 5.27
C ASN A 175 10.88 -8.41 5.18
N GLN A 176 11.32 -7.55 4.27
CA GLN A 176 10.81 -6.18 4.17
C GLN A 176 10.09 -5.95 2.85
N VAL A 177 8.91 -5.33 2.90
CA VAL A 177 8.19 -4.81 1.72
C VAL A 177 7.98 -3.32 1.94
N ILE A 178 8.46 -2.48 1.02
CA ILE A 178 8.51 -1.04 1.24
C ILE A 178 7.86 -0.29 0.08
N GLY A 179 6.97 0.65 0.39
CA GLY A 179 6.36 1.55 -0.56
C GLY A 179 6.20 2.95 0.02
N SER A 180 6.65 3.96 -0.72
CA SER A 180 6.49 5.34 -0.30
C SER A 180 6.28 6.29 -1.47
N ASP A 181 5.68 7.44 -1.19
CA ASP A 181 5.54 8.55 -2.12
C ASP A 181 6.74 9.51 -2.09
N ASP A 182 7.63 9.37 -1.11
CA ASP A 182 8.84 10.18 -0.99
C ASP A 182 10.05 9.53 -1.71
N PRO A 183 10.71 10.26 -2.64
CA PRO A 183 11.89 9.75 -3.33
C PRO A 183 13.09 9.45 -2.42
N THR A 184 13.24 10.18 -1.31
CA THR A 184 14.34 9.97 -0.37
C THR A 184 14.15 8.66 0.38
N ALA A 185 12.93 8.38 0.85
CA ALA A 185 12.58 7.11 1.47
C ALA A 185 12.79 5.94 0.49
N LEU A 186 12.34 6.07 -0.76
CA LEU A 186 12.56 5.05 -1.78
C LEU A 186 14.04 4.81 -2.07
N ALA A 187 14.84 5.87 -2.20
CA ALA A 187 16.28 5.75 -2.43
C ALA A 187 16.97 4.97 -1.31
N ILE A 188 16.64 5.26 -0.05
CA ILE A 188 17.14 4.49 1.10
C ILE A 188 16.63 3.05 1.04
N ALA A 189 15.37 2.83 0.71
CA ALA A 189 14.77 1.50 0.67
C ALA A 189 15.41 0.58 -0.40
N THR A 190 15.97 1.14 -1.50
CA THR A 190 16.70 0.36 -2.51
C THR A 190 17.91 -0.39 -1.97
N THR A 191 18.52 0.07 -0.88
CA THR A 191 19.64 -0.64 -0.26
C THR A 191 19.19 -1.70 0.75
N ALA A 192 17.91 -1.68 1.14
CA ALA A 192 17.37 -2.52 2.19
C ALA A 192 16.57 -3.74 1.69
N THR A 193 15.87 -3.62 0.55
CA THR A 193 15.03 -4.71 0.02
C THR A 193 14.78 -4.57 -1.49
N ASP A 194 14.63 -5.70 -2.18
CA ASP A 194 14.19 -5.75 -3.58
C ASP A 194 12.65 -5.64 -3.71
N ASN A 195 11.92 -5.77 -2.60
CA ASN A 195 10.45 -5.76 -2.59
C ASN A 195 9.92 -4.32 -2.43
N LEU A 196 10.18 -3.50 -3.44
CA LEU A 196 9.79 -2.10 -3.47
C LEU A 196 8.51 -1.87 -4.26
N MET A 197 7.69 -0.92 -3.81
CA MET A 197 6.57 -0.35 -4.54
C MET A 197 6.87 1.10 -4.87
N ILE A 198 7.02 1.40 -6.17
CA ILE A 198 7.37 2.74 -6.64
C ILE A 198 6.20 3.37 -7.37
N GLY A 199 5.87 4.61 -7.00
CA GLY A 199 4.87 5.43 -7.69
C GLY A 199 3.51 4.75 -7.74
N GLU A 200 3.05 4.41 -8.95
CA GLU A 200 1.73 3.83 -9.15
C GLU A 200 1.56 2.44 -8.53
N GLU A 201 2.63 1.67 -8.35
CA GLU A 201 2.59 0.31 -7.83
C GLU A 201 1.97 0.24 -6.42
N LEU A 202 2.16 1.32 -5.63
CA LEU A 202 1.54 1.50 -4.32
C LEU A 202 0.06 1.88 -4.43
N LEU A 203 -0.30 2.73 -5.40
CA LEU A 203 -1.66 3.24 -5.59
C LEU A 203 -2.60 2.19 -6.19
N VAL A 204 -2.08 1.28 -6.99
CA VAL A 204 -2.85 0.19 -7.63
C VAL A 204 -2.98 -1.05 -6.75
N SER A 205 -2.50 -1.00 -5.50
CA SER A 205 -2.46 -2.15 -4.59
C SER A 205 -3.79 -2.88 -4.46
N ALA A 206 -4.90 -2.15 -4.34
CA ALA A 206 -6.23 -2.74 -4.27
C ALA A 206 -6.55 -3.63 -5.49
N ALA A 207 -6.19 -3.19 -6.70
CA ALA A 207 -6.42 -3.95 -7.93
C ALA A 207 -5.58 -5.25 -7.99
N TYR A 208 -4.36 -5.22 -7.46
CA TYR A 208 -3.46 -6.37 -7.44
C TYR A 208 -3.77 -7.38 -6.33
N ILE A 209 -4.41 -6.92 -5.26
CA ILE A 209 -4.67 -7.71 -4.06
C ILE A 209 -6.07 -8.32 -4.08
N GLU A 210 -7.11 -7.52 -4.28
CA GLU A 210 -8.50 -8.01 -4.32
C GLU A 210 -8.88 -8.53 -5.72
N GLY A 211 -8.31 -7.94 -6.77
CA GLY A 211 -8.58 -8.38 -8.14
C GLY A 211 -10.00 -8.11 -8.65
N LYS A 212 -10.74 -7.18 -8.05
CA LYS A 212 -12.11 -6.88 -8.50
C LYS A 212 -12.07 -6.27 -9.90
N SER A 213 -12.98 -6.69 -10.78
CA SER A 213 -12.95 -6.32 -12.20
C SER A 213 -12.97 -4.80 -12.44
N TYR A 214 -13.62 -4.02 -11.59
CA TYR A 214 -13.63 -2.56 -11.71
C TYR A 214 -12.30 -1.90 -11.30
N GLN A 215 -11.57 -2.47 -10.34
CA GLN A 215 -10.26 -1.96 -9.93
C GLN A 215 -9.23 -2.23 -11.02
N ILE A 216 -9.24 -3.44 -11.58
CA ILE A 216 -8.40 -3.80 -12.72
C ILE A 216 -8.74 -2.91 -13.92
N ALA A 217 -10.03 -2.71 -14.23
CA ALA A 217 -10.46 -1.80 -15.30
C ALA A 217 -9.97 -0.36 -15.08
N SER A 218 -10.04 0.15 -13.85
CA SER A 218 -9.55 1.49 -13.51
C SER A 218 -8.07 1.65 -13.84
N VAL A 219 -7.23 0.67 -13.46
CA VAL A 219 -5.79 0.67 -13.79
C VAL A 219 -5.58 0.69 -15.30
N GLN A 220 -6.28 -0.17 -16.05
CA GLN A 220 -6.14 -0.20 -17.50
C GLN A 220 -6.58 1.10 -18.19
N VAL A 221 -7.64 1.74 -17.69
CA VAL A 221 -8.08 3.05 -18.19
C VAL A 221 -7.01 4.10 -17.90
N GLN A 222 -6.40 4.09 -16.72
CA GLN A 222 -5.31 5.01 -16.39
C GLN A 222 -4.10 4.82 -17.32
N ASP A 223 -3.74 3.57 -17.63
CA ASP A 223 -2.65 3.25 -18.58
C ASP A 223 -2.96 3.77 -19.99
N ILE A 224 -4.18 3.54 -20.49
CA ILE A 224 -4.62 4.05 -21.80
C ILE A 224 -4.56 5.58 -21.84
N LEU A 225 -5.12 6.24 -20.82
CA LEU A 225 -5.10 7.70 -20.74
C LEU A 225 -3.68 8.25 -20.70
N ARG A 226 -2.76 7.58 -20.00
CA ARG A 226 -1.34 7.98 -19.96
C ARG A 226 -0.69 7.92 -21.33
N VAL A 227 -0.94 6.86 -22.11
CA VAL A 227 -0.44 6.75 -23.48
C VAL A 227 -1.05 7.85 -24.37
N VAL A 228 -2.36 8.07 -24.28
CA VAL A 228 -3.04 9.12 -25.06
C VAL A 228 -2.48 10.50 -24.75
N VAL A 229 -2.31 10.83 -23.47
CA VAL A 229 -1.71 12.10 -23.04
C VAL A 229 -0.26 12.22 -23.51
N GLY A 230 0.52 11.14 -23.39
CA GLY A 230 1.90 11.10 -23.89
C GLY A 230 1.99 11.37 -25.39
N LEU A 231 1.14 10.74 -26.20
CA LEU A 231 1.07 10.99 -27.64
C LEU A 231 0.61 12.41 -27.97
N ALA A 232 -0.32 12.99 -27.20
CA ALA A 232 -0.75 14.37 -27.38
C ALA A 232 0.39 15.36 -27.08
N ILE A 233 1.14 15.15 -25.99
CA ILE A 233 2.32 15.96 -25.65
C ILE A 233 3.39 15.84 -26.74
N LEU A 234 3.71 14.64 -27.21
CA LEU A 234 4.67 14.44 -28.29
C LEU A 234 4.20 15.09 -29.60
N GLY A 235 2.93 14.92 -29.96
CA GLY A 235 2.36 15.50 -31.17
C GLY A 235 2.40 17.03 -31.14
N THR A 236 2.05 17.64 -30.00
CA THR A 236 2.14 19.10 -29.84
C THR A 236 3.58 19.62 -29.85
N ALA A 237 4.53 18.88 -29.28
CA ALA A 237 5.95 19.22 -29.31
C ALA A 237 6.50 19.18 -30.75
N VAL A 238 6.20 18.12 -31.51
CA VAL A 238 6.62 17.99 -32.91
C VAL A 238 5.97 19.06 -33.78
N TYR A 239 4.67 19.31 -33.61
CA TYR A 239 3.97 20.38 -34.33
C TYR A 239 4.63 21.74 -34.11
N LYS A 240 4.97 22.07 -32.85
CA LYS A 240 5.69 23.30 -32.53
C LYS A 240 7.09 23.39 -33.15
N LEU A 241 7.77 22.25 -33.33
CA LEU A 241 9.13 22.22 -33.89
C LEU A 241 9.14 22.33 -35.42
N VAL A 242 8.07 21.89 -36.08
CA VAL A 242 7.93 21.92 -37.55
C VAL A 242 7.30 23.22 -38.05
N VAL A 243 6.34 23.77 -37.29
CA VAL A 243 5.54 24.95 -37.70
C VAL A 243 5.99 26.23 -37.00
N GLY A 244 6.71 26.13 -35.88
CA GLY A 244 7.35 27.25 -35.19
C GLY A 244 8.82 27.37 -35.57
#